data_AF-A0A371NCG8-F1
#
_entry.id   AF-A0A371NCG8-F1
#
_cell.length_a   1.000
_cell.length_b   1.000
_cell.length_c   1.000
_cell.angle_alpha   90.00
_cell.angle_beta   90.00
_cell.angle_gamma   90.00
#
_symmetry.space_group_name_H-M   'P 1'
#
loop_
_entity.id
_entity.type
_entity.pdbx_description
1 polymer ?
#
loop_
_entity_poly.entity_id
_entity_poly.type
_entity_poly.pdbx_seq_one_letter_code
_entity_poly.pdbx_strand_id
1 'polypeptide(L)' 'MIPVRCLSCGKPVSAYFNEYQRRVADGEDPKDVLDDLGLKRYCCRRMLISHVETW' A
#
# COMPACT_ATOMS: atom_id res chain seq x y z
N MET A 1 -8.90 8.41 4.19
CA MET A 1 -8.08 9.01 3.10
C MET A 1 -6.60 8.62 3.20
N ILE A 2 -5.96 8.11 2.13
CA ILE A 2 -4.52 7.76 2.12
C ILE A 2 -3.67 8.92 1.56
N PRO A 3 -2.46 9.18 2.08
CA PRO A 3 -1.57 10.16 1.47
C PRO A 3 -1.20 9.78 0.03
N VAL A 4 -1.23 10.77 -0.86
CA VAL A 4 -0.93 10.62 -2.29
C VAL A 4 0.51 10.10 -2.51
N ARG A 5 1.45 10.55 -1.69
CA ARG A 5 2.87 10.16 -1.74
C ARG A 5 3.33 9.60 -0.39
N CYS A 6 4.32 8.73 -0.41
CA CYS A 6 4.95 8.23 0.80
C CYS A 6 5.70 9.37 1.49
N LEU A 7 5.52 9.48 2.81
CA LEU A 7 6.13 10.50 3.65
C LEU A 7 7.67 10.45 3.67
N SER A 8 8.28 9.30 3.38
CA SER A 8 9.74 9.15 3.37
C SER A 8 10.33 9.08 1.96
N CYS A 9 9.75 8.27 1.07
CA CYS A 9 10.31 8.01 -0.27
C CYS A 9 9.77 8.95 -1.36
N GLY A 10 8.68 9.67 -1.12
CA GLY A 10 8.02 10.52 -2.12
C GLY A 10 7.34 9.76 -3.28
N LYS A 11 7.46 8.43 -3.35
CA LYS A 11 6.78 7.60 -4.36
C LYS A 11 5.26 7.78 -4.23
N PRO A 12 4.51 7.92 -5.34
CA PRO A 12 3.04 7.93 -5.29
C PRO A 12 2.54 6.57 -4.78
N VAL A 13 1.77 6.57 -3.70
CA VAL A 13 1.26 5.33 -3.05
C VAL A 13 -0.25 5.19 -3.20
N SER A 14 -0.98 6.29 -3.38
CA SER A 14 -2.44 6.27 -3.49
C SER A 14 -2.95 5.46 -4.69
N ALA A 15 -2.21 5.45 -5.79
CA ALA A 15 -2.58 4.69 -6.99
C ALA A 15 -2.64 3.17 -6.72
N TYR A 16 -1.77 2.66 -5.84
CA TYR A 16 -1.65 1.23 -5.56
C TYR A 16 -2.59 0.76 -4.43
N PHE A 17 -3.21 1.68 -3.70
CA PHE A 17 -4.01 1.34 -2.52
C PHE A 17 -5.29 0.57 -2.85
N ASN A 18 -6.01 0.98 -3.89
CA ASN A 18 -7.25 0.31 -4.30
C ASN A 18 -7.00 -1.15 -4.73
N GLU A 19 -5.91 -1.38 -5.44
CA GLU A 19 -5.52 -2.72 -5.88
C GLU A 19 -5.04 -3.57 -4.72
N TYR A 20 -4.22 -2.99 -3.83
CA TYR A 20 -3.81 -3.64 -2.59
C TYR A 20 -5.02 -4.07 -1.73
N GLN A 21 -5.99 -3.18 -1.51
CA GLN A 21 -7.19 -3.53 -0.74
C GLN A 21 -8.01 -4.64 -1.39
N ARG A 22 -8.22 -4.60 -2.71
CA ARG A 22 -8.98 -5.64 -3.42
C ARG A 22 -8.32 -7.02 -3.27
N ARG A 23 -7.01 -7.10 -3.45
CA ARG A 23 -6.26 -8.37 -3.40
C ARG A 23 -6.17 -8.91 -1.97
N VAL A 24 -5.99 -8.03 -0.98
CA VAL A 24 -6.04 -8.42 0.43
C VAL A 24 -7.44 -8.87 0.85
N ALA A 25 -8.50 -8.25 0.31
CA ALA A 25 -9.88 -8.68 0.56
C ALA A 25 -10.21 -10.03 -0.11
N ASP A 26 -9.56 -10.35 -1.23
CA ASP A 26 -9.67 -11.65 -1.91
C ASP A 26 -8.95 -12.78 -1.14
N GLY A 27 -8.14 -12.43 -0.13
CA GLY A 27 -7.41 -13.37 0.72
C GLY A 27 -5.97 -13.65 0.28
N GLU A 28 -5.42 -12.86 -0.66
CA GLU A 28 -3.99 -12.94 -1.00
C GLU A 28 -3.11 -12.43 0.15
N ASP A 29 -1.91 -13.01 0.29
CA ASP A 29 -0.97 -12.59 1.32
C ASP A 29 -0.51 -11.14 1.07
N PRO A 30 -0.61 -10.24 2.06
CA PRO A 30 -0.25 -8.83 1.89
C PRO A 30 1.19 -8.63 1.41
N LYS A 31 2.11 -9.53 1.77
CA LYS A 31 3.52 -9.45 1.37
C LYS A 31 3.68 -9.67 -0.12
N ASP A 32 3.04 -10.70 -0.66
CA ASP A 32 3.12 -11.04 -2.08
C ASP A 32 2.46 -9.96 -2.94
N VAL A 33 1.32 -9.42 -2.48
CA VAL A 33 0.66 -8.28 -3.13
C VAL A 33 1.58 -7.04 -3.16
N LEU A 34 2.27 -6.73 -2.05
CA LEU A 34 3.19 -5.59 -1.99
C LEU A 34 4.42 -5.77 -2.88
N ASP A 35 4.90 -7.01 -3.04
CA ASP A 35 6.00 -7.34 -3.95
C ASP A 35 5.58 -7.23 -5.42
N ASP A 36 4.37 -7.72 -5.76
CA ASP A 36 3.81 -7.64 -7.11
C ASP A 36 3.53 -6.19 -7.54
N LEU A 37 3.05 -5.33 -6.62
CA LEU A 37 2.89 -3.88 -6.83
C LEU A 37 4.23 -3.13 -6.97
N GLY A 38 5.37 -3.81 -6.88
CA GLY A 38 6.70 -3.23 -7.08
C GLY A 38 7.12 -2.27 -5.95
N LEU A 39 6.56 -2.44 -4.74
CA LEU A 39 6.91 -1.63 -3.58
C LEU A 39 8.11 -2.23 -2.87
N LYS A 40 9.32 -2.01 -3.39
CA LYS A 40 10.55 -2.62 -2.84
C LYS A 40 10.99 -2.03 -1.50
N ARG A 41 10.63 -0.79 -1.18
CA ARG A 41 11.09 -0.10 0.04
C ARG A 41 10.09 -0.24 1.17
N TYR A 42 10.59 -0.57 2.36
CA TYR A 42 9.80 -0.71 3.59
C TYR A 42 9.00 0.55 3.93
N CYS A 43 9.55 1.74 3.66
CA CYS A 43 8.88 3.01 3.95
C CYS A 43 7.60 3.21 3.12
N CYS A 44 7.60 2.77 1.86
CA CYS A 44 6.42 2.85 1.01
C CYS A 44 5.41 1.72 1.36
N ARG A 45 5.88 0.53 1.80
CA ARG A 45 5.02 -0.58 2.30
C ARG A 45 4.28 -0.24 3.59
N ARG A 46 4.97 0.38 4.56
CA ARG A 46 4.39 0.81 5.85
C ARG A 46 3.14 1.67 5.65
N MET A 47 3.14 2.52 4.63
CA MET A 47 2.03 3.41 4.33
C MET A 47 0.74 2.67 3.94
N LEU A 48 0.85 1.47 3.35
CA LEU A 48 -0.30 0.65 2.97
C LEU A 48 -0.74 -0.28 4.12
N ILE A 49 0.22 -0.87 4.82
CA ILE A 49 -0.04 -1.82 5.91
C ILE A 49 -0.66 -1.12 7.13
N SER A 50 -0.13 0.05 7.50
CA SER A 50 -0.59 0.81 8.66
C SER A 50 -1.69 1.82 8.31
N HIS A 51 -2.24 1.75 7.10
CA HIS A 51 -3.37 2.61 6.73
C HIS A 51 -4.62 2.08 7.42
N VAL A 52 -5.27 2.97 8.18
CA VAL A 52 -6.60 2.72 8.74
C VAL A 52 -7.52 3.74 8.10
N GLU A 53 -8.58 3.28 7.45
CA GLU A 53 -9.67 4.14 7.00
C GLU A 53 -10.49 4.58 8.20
N THR A 54 -10.02 5.62 8.87
CA THR A 54 -10.82 6.41 9.79
C THR A 54 -11.52 7.51 8.98
N TRP A 55 -12.79 7.24 8.66
CA TRP A 55 -13.73 8.02 7.84
C TRP A 55 -13.50 8.02 6.32
#